data_AF-A0A7L1LA71-F1
#
_entry.id   AF-A0A7L1LA71-F1
#
_cell.length_a   1.000
_cell.length_b   1.000
_cell.length_c   1.000
_cell.angle_alpha   90.00
_cell.angle_beta   90.00
_cell.angle_gamma   90.00
#
_symmetry.space_group_name_H-M   'P 1'
#
loop_
_entity.id
_entity.type
_entity.pdbx_description
1 polymer ?
#
loop_
_entity_poly.entity_id
_entity_poly.type
_entity_poly.pdbx_seq_one_letter_code
_entity_poly.pdbx_strand_id
1 'polypeptide(L)'
;MLQEDAHGKWTVSSSDESTEENSDSEKPSTSSLLDAARGRTSGPQYPCSEARKAAYKRKGSPLKFSDKKNSTETPPAEKQRTSQEGLGWCLSSSDEEPEDQEKHAHKETLKEEKCDAPEEHPVNLCKDEELSENQKVEEYDEMPSEAQDTWYLLNGGNPFRFFLTKVRGIEQSYNSGALHIKDILSPLFGTLISSAQFNYCIDVGWLVRQYPQEFRKKPLLLVHGEKRESKAELLAQARPYENISFCQAKLDIAFGTHHTKMMLLLYEEGLRVVIHTSNLIAEDWHQKTQGIWLSPLYPRLPQGTTGSAGESETNFKSDLISYLMAYNSPTLKEWIDLIQEHDLSETRVYLLGSTPGRYQGSDKEKWGHLRLRKLLKEHASWIPAQESWPVVGQFSSIGSMGADGSKWLCSEFQESLVAAGSSVTSLLKCDVPIHLVYPTVNNVRQSLEGYPAGGSLPYSIQTAQKQLWLHSYFHKWSAEVSGRSHAMPHIKTYMRPSPDFQKIAWFLVTSANLSKAAWGALEKNGTQLMIRSYELGVLFLPSAFGLEKGYFHVRGKTLSESNDSATYFPVPYDLPPEQYGNKDQPWIWNIPYTNAPDTHGNMWVPS
;
A
#
# COMPACT_ATOMS: atom_id res chain seq x y z
N MET A 1 18.91 40.11 15.12
CA MET A 1 18.53 40.22 13.71
C MET A 1 18.13 38.82 13.26
N LEU A 2 16.83 38.62 13.12
CA LEU A 2 16.20 37.35 12.77
C LEU A 2 15.99 37.35 11.26
N GLN A 3 16.51 36.32 10.58
CA GLN A 3 16.32 36.10 9.15
C GLN A 3 15.11 35.17 9.00
N GLU A 4 14.08 35.67 8.32
CA GLU A 4 12.82 34.96 8.09
C GLU A 4 13.04 33.79 7.12
N ASP A 5 12.71 32.57 7.57
CA ASP A 5 12.68 31.38 6.72
C ASP A 5 11.37 31.32 5.91
N ALA A 6 11.53 31.25 4.60
CA ALA A 6 10.47 31.16 3.61
C ALA A 6 9.83 29.75 3.60
N HIS A 7 8.98 29.46 4.58
CA HIS A 7 8.06 28.33 4.48
C HIS A 7 6.85 28.71 3.62
N GLY A 8 6.70 28.04 2.48
CA GLY A 8 5.59 28.24 1.55
C GLY A 8 4.23 28.09 2.24
N LYS A 9 3.50 29.21 2.31
CA LYS A 9 2.09 29.23 2.72
C LYS A 9 1.25 28.57 1.62
N TRP A 10 0.60 27.47 1.96
CA TRP A 10 -0.49 26.92 1.16
C TRP A 10 -1.70 27.85 1.30
N THR A 11 -2.03 28.61 0.27
CA THR A 11 -3.24 29.42 0.23
C THR A 11 -4.41 28.55 -0.21
N VAL A 12 -5.32 28.23 0.71
CA VAL A 12 -6.66 27.74 0.40
C VAL A 12 -7.63 28.84 0.82
N SER A 13 -8.48 29.27 -0.11
CA SER A 13 -9.52 30.27 0.14
C SER A 13 -10.53 29.70 1.13
N SER A 14 -10.61 30.31 2.33
CA SER A 14 -11.60 29.99 3.36
C SER A 14 -12.88 30.77 3.11
N SER A 15 -14.01 30.07 3.12
CA SER A 15 -15.30 30.68 3.41
C SER A 15 -15.82 30.03 4.70
N ASP A 16 -15.90 30.86 5.74
CA ASP A 16 -16.56 30.67 7.04
C ASP A 16 -18.07 30.38 6.84
N GLU A 17 -18.88 29.82 7.75
CA GLU A 17 -18.73 29.37 9.14
C GLU A 17 -19.95 28.50 9.54
N SER A 18 -19.88 27.98 10.77
CA SER A 18 -20.96 27.68 11.72
C SER A 18 -21.40 26.23 11.93
N THR A 19 -21.05 25.79 13.13
CA THR A 19 -21.57 24.66 13.91
C THR A 19 -22.75 25.11 14.74
N GLU A 20 -23.88 24.41 14.70
CA GLU A 20 -24.81 24.32 15.83
C GLU A 20 -25.38 22.89 15.92
N GLU A 21 -25.27 22.33 17.12
CA GLU A 21 -25.97 21.12 17.55
C GLU A 21 -27.44 21.47 17.82
N ASN A 22 -28.38 20.65 17.33
CA ASN A 22 -29.65 20.46 18.01
C ASN A 22 -30.19 19.06 17.75
N SER A 23 -30.54 18.41 18.85
CA SER A 23 -31.31 17.18 18.94
C SER A 23 -32.76 17.41 18.50
N ASP A 24 -33.33 16.48 17.73
CA ASP A 24 -34.64 15.89 18.05
C ASP A 24 -35.02 14.71 17.14
N SER A 25 -35.81 13.81 17.73
CA SER A 25 -36.33 12.55 17.21
C SER A 25 -37.63 12.72 16.41
N GLU A 26 -37.80 11.96 15.31
CA GLU A 26 -38.91 11.00 15.04
C GLU A 26 -39.20 10.76 13.54
N LYS A 27 -39.09 9.47 13.16
CA LYS A 27 -39.92 8.65 12.23
C LYS A 27 -40.02 8.92 10.71
N PRO A 28 -40.35 7.86 9.93
CA PRO A 28 -39.89 7.69 8.56
C PRO A 28 -40.94 8.13 7.52
N SER A 29 -40.46 8.65 6.39
CA SER A 29 -41.31 8.90 5.22
C SER A 29 -40.75 8.17 4.01
N THR A 30 -41.61 7.29 3.49
CA THR A 30 -41.50 6.57 2.21
C THR A 30 -41.56 7.51 1.02
N SER A 31 -40.64 7.41 0.06
CA SER A 31 -40.96 7.66 -1.35
C SER A 31 -39.95 7.01 -2.31
N SER A 32 -40.51 6.15 -3.16
CA SER A 32 -40.18 5.81 -4.55
C SER A 32 -38.74 5.92 -5.06
N LEU A 33 -38.19 4.75 -5.38
CA LEU A 33 -37.15 4.53 -6.38
C LEU A 33 -37.61 5.05 -7.75
N LEU A 34 -36.89 6.04 -8.29
CA LEU A 34 -36.88 6.32 -9.72
C LEU A 34 -35.43 6.18 -10.20
N ASP A 35 -35.22 5.15 -11.02
CA ASP A 35 -34.02 4.91 -11.80
C ASP A 35 -33.69 6.15 -12.65
N ALA A 36 -32.65 6.86 -12.26
CA ALA A 36 -31.96 7.81 -13.12
C ALA A 36 -30.60 7.22 -13.47
N ALA A 37 -30.58 6.48 -14.59
CA ALA A 37 -29.38 6.13 -15.32
C ALA A 37 -28.66 7.42 -15.76
N ARG A 38 -27.77 7.92 -14.91
CA ARG A 38 -26.71 8.87 -15.29
C ARG A 38 -25.39 8.13 -15.29
N GLY A 39 -24.73 8.14 -16.44
CA GLY A 39 -23.47 7.43 -16.72
C GLY A 39 -22.48 7.57 -15.58
N ARG A 40 -22.28 6.47 -14.84
CA ARG A 40 -21.19 6.36 -13.87
C ARG A 40 -19.89 6.31 -14.65
N THR A 41 -19.11 7.39 -14.63
CA THR A 41 -17.66 7.28 -14.81
C THR A 41 -17.17 6.28 -13.77
N SER A 42 -16.88 5.05 -14.19
CA SER A 42 -16.73 3.89 -13.30
C SER A 42 -15.57 4.12 -12.35
N GLY A 43 -15.84 4.21 -11.05
CA GLY A 43 -14.81 4.11 -10.01
C GLY A 43 -14.22 2.69 -9.96
N PRO A 44 -13.24 2.44 -9.06
CA PRO A 44 -12.73 1.09 -8.85
C PRO A 44 -13.90 0.14 -8.53
N GLN A 45 -13.87 -1.06 -9.10
CA GLN A 45 -14.93 -2.07 -8.91
C GLN A 45 -14.87 -2.75 -7.53
N TYR A 46 -14.04 -2.23 -6.63
CA TYR A 46 -13.79 -2.76 -5.30
C TYR A 46 -13.69 -1.65 -4.23
N PRO A 47 -14.07 -1.95 -2.98
CA PRO A 47 -13.89 -1.03 -1.87
C PRO A 47 -12.43 -0.65 -1.65
N CYS A 48 -12.16 0.65 -1.52
CA CYS A 48 -10.81 1.15 -1.24
C CYS A 48 -10.84 2.59 -0.68
N SER A 49 -9.66 3.10 -0.31
CA SER A 49 -9.50 4.46 0.23
C SER A 49 -9.79 5.54 -0.80
N GLU A 50 -10.16 6.74 -0.33
CA GLU A 50 -10.37 7.91 -1.20
C GLU A 50 -9.15 8.27 -2.05
N ALA A 51 -7.94 8.10 -1.50
CA ALA A 51 -6.71 8.27 -2.26
C ALA A 51 -6.62 7.31 -3.47
N ARG A 52 -7.02 6.04 -3.29
CA ARG A 52 -7.06 5.05 -4.37
C ARG A 52 -8.17 5.37 -5.37
N LYS A 53 -9.35 5.81 -4.92
CA LYS A 53 -10.44 6.27 -5.81
C LYS A 53 -10.00 7.45 -6.67
N ALA A 54 -9.31 8.43 -6.08
CA ALA A 54 -8.74 9.57 -6.81
C ALA A 54 -7.71 9.13 -7.85
N ALA A 55 -6.81 8.22 -7.48
CA ALA A 55 -5.82 7.67 -8.41
C ALA A 55 -6.46 6.88 -9.55
N TYR A 56 -7.46 6.05 -9.25
CA TYR A 56 -8.20 5.30 -10.27
C TYR A 56 -8.89 6.25 -11.26
N LYS A 57 -9.57 7.29 -10.75
CA LYS A 57 -10.21 8.31 -11.58
C LYS A 57 -9.21 9.04 -12.48
N ARG A 58 -8.03 9.40 -11.96
CA ARG A 58 -6.98 10.03 -12.76
C ARG A 58 -6.35 9.08 -13.78
N LYS A 59 -6.23 7.80 -13.47
CA LYS A 59 -5.76 6.78 -14.41
C LYS A 59 -6.75 6.55 -15.55
N GLY A 60 -8.06 6.54 -15.27
CA GLY A 60 -9.12 6.41 -16.27
C GLY A 60 -9.43 7.70 -17.04
N SER A 61 -9.09 8.86 -16.49
CA SER A 61 -9.24 10.17 -17.15
C SER A 61 -8.01 11.05 -16.88
N PRO A 62 -6.89 10.78 -17.57
CA PRO A 62 -5.63 11.49 -17.36
C PRO A 62 -5.73 12.96 -17.81
N LEU A 63 -5.15 13.85 -17.02
CA LEU A 63 -5.00 15.27 -17.39
C LEU A 63 -3.61 15.46 -17.97
N LYS A 64 -3.50 15.58 -19.29
CA LYS A 64 -2.23 15.82 -19.96
C LYS A 64 -1.73 17.23 -19.66
N PHE A 65 -0.41 17.37 -19.56
CA PHE A 65 0.21 18.68 -19.56
C PHE A 65 -0.03 19.38 -20.91
N SER A 66 -0.59 20.60 -20.88
CA SER A 66 -0.75 21.41 -22.09
C SER A 66 0.37 22.45 -22.16
N ASP A 67 1.27 22.30 -23.12
CA ASP A 67 2.29 23.31 -23.46
C ASP A 67 1.65 24.53 -24.16
N LYS A 68 0.79 25.26 -23.45
CA LYS A 68 0.39 26.61 -23.91
C LYS A 68 1.41 27.65 -23.42
N LYS A 69 2.66 27.48 -23.87
CA LYS A 69 3.69 28.50 -23.96
C LYS A 69 4.51 28.24 -25.22
N ASN A 70 3.94 28.55 -26.39
CA ASN A 70 4.60 29.09 -27.59
C ASN A 70 3.63 29.07 -28.77
N SER A 71 2.90 30.18 -28.94
CA SER A 71 2.41 30.73 -30.22
C SER A 71 1.53 31.94 -29.91
N THR A 72 2.13 33.01 -29.39
CA THR A 72 1.57 34.34 -29.62
C THR A 72 1.93 34.72 -31.06
N GLU A 73 1.11 34.27 -32.01
CA GLU A 73 0.93 35.03 -33.25
C GLU A 73 0.19 36.30 -32.89
N THR A 74 0.91 37.41 -32.98
CA THR A 74 0.39 38.77 -32.84
C THR A 74 -0.57 39.05 -33.99
N PRO A 75 -1.84 39.42 -33.76
CA PRO A 75 -2.68 39.94 -34.84
C PRO A 75 -2.16 41.34 -35.25
N PRO A 76 -2.16 41.70 -36.54
CA PRO A 76 -1.65 42.99 -36.97
C PRO A 76 -2.58 44.12 -36.50
N ALA A 77 -1.95 45.21 -36.05
CA ALA A 77 -2.61 46.41 -35.57
C ALA A 77 -3.42 47.09 -36.69
N GLU A 78 -4.74 47.19 -36.51
CA GLU A 78 -5.57 48.14 -37.26
C GLU A 78 -5.66 49.48 -36.55
N LYS A 79 -5.62 50.53 -37.37
CA LYS A 79 -5.39 51.93 -37.04
C LYS A 79 -6.51 52.52 -36.19
N GLN A 80 -6.13 53.24 -35.13
CA GLN A 80 -6.97 54.20 -34.44
C GLN A 80 -7.40 55.34 -35.40
N ARG A 81 -8.70 55.63 -35.43
CA ARG A 81 -9.22 56.98 -35.66
C ARG A 81 -10.15 57.36 -34.51
N THR A 82 -9.91 58.55 -34.01
CA THR A 82 -10.53 59.29 -32.91
C THR A 82 -12.01 59.60 -33.12
N SER A 83 -12.85 59.51 -32.08
CA SER A 83 -13.43 60.68 -31.39
C SER A 83 -14.63 60.34 -30.48
N GLN A 84 -14.63 61.02 -29.31
CA GLN A 84 -15.73 61.52 -28.49
C GLN A 84 -16.74 60.61 -27.76
N GLU A 85 -16.65 60.74 -26.41
CA GLU A 85 -17.70 61.13 -25.45
C GLU A 85 -19.00 60.31 -25.34
N GLY A 86 -19.30 59.92 -24.09
CA GLY A 86 -20.69 59.87 -23.61
C GLY A 86 -21.07 58.65 -22.77
N LEU A 87 -20.94 58.78 -21.45
CA LEU A 87 -21.86 58.38 -20.37
C LEU A 87 -22.90 57.26 -20.65
N GLY A 88 -23.03 56.32 -19.70
CA GLY A 88 -24.33 55.67 -19.48
C GLY A 88 -24.26 54.30 -18.82
N TRP A 89 -24.96 54.16 -17.69
CA TRP A 89 -25.05 52.96 -16.87
C TRP A 89 -26.12 51.96 -17.35
N CYS A 90 -26.07 50.76 -16.75
CA CYS A 90 -27.17 49.85 -16.39
C CYS A 90 -27.66 48.77 -17.38
N LEU A 91 -27.38 47.52 -16.97
CA LEU A 91 -28.32 46.44 -16.60
C LEU A 91 -29.50 46.06 -17.53
N SER A 92 -29.43 44.78 -17.93
CA SER A 92 -30.47 43.73 -17.78
C SER A 92 -31.55 43.52 -18.85
N SER A 93 -31.77 42.22 -19.12
CA SER A 93 -33.01 41.51 -19.53
C SER A 93 -33.60 41.85 -20.90
N SER A 94 -34.36 41.01 -21.58
CA SER A 94 -34.67 39.57 -21.66
C SER A 94 -35.64 39.51 -22.85
N ASP A 95 -35.66 38.40 -23.57
CA ASP A 95 -36.77 37.86 -24.38
C ASP A 95 -37.64 38.78 -25.25
N GLU A 96 -37.73 38.46 -26.54
CA GLU A 96 -38.89 37.76 -27.12
C GLU A 96 -38.76 37.69 -28.66
N GLU A 97 -38.98 36.50 -29.22
CA GLU A 97 -39.44 36.34 -30.61
C GLU A 97 -40.94 36.71 -30.70
N PRO A 98 -41.52 37.01 -31.88
CA PRO A 98 -41.98 35.94 -32.78
C PRO A 98 -41.96 36.26 -34.31
N GLU A 99 -42.03 35.18 -35.10
CA GLU A 99 -42.79 34.90 -36.35
C GLU A 99 -43.30 36.11 -37.21
N ASP A 100 -43.33 36.13 -38.55
CA ASP A 100 -43.62 35.07 -39.53
C ASP A 100 -43.52 35.61 -41.00
N GLN A 101 -43.59 34.69 -41.97
CA GLN A 101 -44.07 34.82 -43.37
C GLN A 101 -43.15 35.18 -44.58
N GLU A 102 -42.89 34.10 -45.34
CA GLU A 102 -43.26 33.85 -46.76
C GLU A 102 -42.49 34.42 -47.99
N LYS A 103 -41.94 33.45 -48.76
CA LYS A 103 -42.24 33.08 -50.19
C LYS A 103 -41.23 33.34 -51.33
N HIS A 104 -40.90 32.19 -52.00
CA HIS A 104 -40.64 31.93 -53.43
C HIS A 104 -39.33 32.44 -54.09
N ALA A 105 -38.68 31.80 -55.08
CA ALA A 105 -38.78 30.51 -55.81
C ALA A 105 -37.58 30.38 -56.82
N HIS A 106 -37.49 29.21 -57.49
CA HIS A 106 -36.63 28.75 -58.64
C HIS A 106 -35.39 27.89 -58.28
N LYS A 107 -35.32 26.55 -58.52
CA LYS A 107 -35.27 25.72 -59.78
C LYS A 107 -34.11 26.11 -60.71
N GLU A 108 -33.25 25.24 -61.28
CA GLU A 108 -33.45 23.88 -61.83
C GLU A 108 -32.10 23.18 -62.20
N THR A 109 -32.01 21.86 -61.96
CA THR A 109 -31.51 20.70 -62.78
C THR A 109 -30.10 20.54 -63.43
N LEU A 110 -29.45 19.42 -63.05
CA LEU A 110 -28.97 18.20 -63.79
C LEU A 110 -28.07 18.27 -65.05
N LYS A 111 -27.01 17.42 -65.07
CA LYS A 111 -26.89 16.21 -65.94
C LYS A 111 -25.62 15.35 -65.72
N GLU A 112 -25.78 14.05 -65.98
CA GLU A 112 -24.86 12.89 -65.88
C GLU A 112 -24.05 12.62 -67.18
N GLU A 113 -23.04 11.73 -67.11
CA GLU A 113 -22.78 10.54 -68.00
C GLU A 113 -21.52 9.78 -67.50
N LYS A 114 -21.60 8.50 -67.05
CA LYS A 114 -21.37 7.17 -67.73
C LYS A 114 -20.00 6.98 -68.42
N CYS A 115 -19.40 5.80 -68.61
CA CYS A 115 -19.32 4.43 -68.07
C CYS A 115 -18.25 3.71 -68.94
N ASP A 116 -17.52 2.70 -68.44
CA ASP A 116 -17.31 1.38 -69.10
C ASP A 116 -16.06 0.61 -68.62
N ALA A 117 -16.24 -0.71 -68.46
CA ALA A 117 -15.23 -1.75 -68.23
C ALA A 117 -15.15 -2.67 -69.47
N PRO A 118 -14.13 -3.56 -69.58
CA PRO A 118 -14.45 -4.99 -69.72
C PRO A 118 -13.44 -5.98 -69.11
N GLU A 119 -13.90 -7.23 -68.93
CA GLU A 119 -13.24 -8.45 -68.42
C GLU A 119 -12.53 -9.30 -69.52
N GLU A 120 -11.55 -10.15 -69.15
CA GLU A 120 -11.47 -11.63 -69.35
C GLU A 120 -10.02 -12.24 -69.31
N HIS A 121 -9.92 -13.50 -68.86
CA HIS A 121 -8.78 -14.37 -68.42
C HIS A 121 -7.96 -15.09 -69.56
N PRO A 122 -7.06 -16.12 -69.35
CA PRO A 122 -6.03 -16.49 -68.33
C PRO A 122 -4.64 -16.99 -68.90
N VAL A 123 -3.70 -17.41 -68.02
CA VAL A 123 -2.74 -18.58 -68.08
C VAL A 123 -1.20 -18.33 -67.98
N ASN A 124 -0.64 -18.82 -66.84
CA ASN A 124 0.65 -19.49 -66.50
C ASN A 124 2.02 -18.80 -66.24
N LEU A 125 2.61 -19.24 -65.09
CA LEU A 125 4.03 -19.41 -64.68
C LEU A 125 4.85 -18.10 -64.55
N CYS A 126 5.55 -17.75 -63.45
CA CYS A 126 6.28 -18.56 -62.47
C CYS A 126 6.71 -17.71 -61.23
N LYS A 127 6.65 -18.30 -60.03
CA LYS A 127 7.55 -18.16 -58.85
C LYS A 127 7.99 -16.80 -58.25
N ASP A 128 7.70 -16.74 -56.94
CA ASP A 128 8.57 -16.39 -55.79
C ASP A 128 8.28 -15.08 -55.02
N GLU A 129 8.07 -15.30 -53.72
CA GLU A 129 8.12 -14.43 -52.53
C GLU A 129 6.97 -13.45 -52.24
N GLU A 130 5.97 -13.95 -51.49
CA GLU A 130 5.13 -13.15 -50.59
C GLU A 130 5.47 -13.48 -49.12
N LEU A 131 5.85 -12.46 -48.36
CA LEU A 131 5.78 -12.43 -46.90
C LEU A 131 4.72 -11.41 -46.49
N SER A 132 3.54 -11.88 -46.10
CA SER A 132 2.60 -11.09 -45.31
C SER A 132 1.92 -11.97 -44.25
N GLU A 133 2.16 -11.57 -43.00
CA GLU A 133 1.22 -11.54 -41.88
C GLU A 133 0.30 -12.74 -41.63
N ASN A 134 0.58 -13.44 -40.52
CA ASN A 134 -0.48 -13.83 -39.60
C ASN A 134 0.06 -13.88 -38.16
N GLN A 135 -0.47 -12.98 -37.33
CA GLN A 135 -0.25 -12.94 -35.89
C GLN A 135 -0.78 -14.22 -35.23
N LYS A 136 0.12 -15.04 -34.70
CA LYS A 136 -0.19 -15.96 -33.61
C LYS A 136 0.20 -15.29 -32.30
N VAL A 137 -0.78 -15.20 -31.40
CA VAL A 137 -0.58 -14.86 -29.99
C VAL A 137 0.27 -15.98 -29.39
N GLU A 138 1.54 -15.72 -29.15
CA GLU A 138 2.41 -16.61 -28.38
C GLU A 138 2.06 -16.47 -26.90
N GLU A 139 1.43 -17.53 -26.40
CA GLU A 139 1.31 -17.85 -24.99
C GLU A 139 2.73 -18.10 -24.47
N TYR A 140 3.29 -17.14 -23.74
CA TYR A 140 4.61 -17.29 -23.12
C TYR A 140 4.53 -18.38 -22.05
N ASP A 141 5.02 -19.56 -22.42
CA ASP A 141 5.35 -20.66 -21.53
C ASP A 141 6.39 -20.17 -20.50
N GLU A 142 6.06 -20.25 -19.20
CA GLU A 142 6.98 -19.87 -18.12
C GLU A 142 8.21 -20.80 -18.15
N MET A 143 9.40 -20.22 -18.34
CA MET A 143 10.67 -20.95 -18.40
C MET A 143 10.95 -21.73 -17.09
N PRO A 144 11.36 -23.02 -17.16
CA PRO A 144 11.60 -23.88 -15.99
C PRO A 144 12.63 -23.38 -14.97
N SER A 145 13.49 -22.43 -15.34
CA SER A 145 14.59 -21.95 -14.49
C SER A 145 14.11 -21.08 -13.32
N GLU A 146 13.04 -20.29 -13.47
CA GLU A 146 12.58 -19.38 -12.40
C GLU A 146 11.91 -20.13 -11.24
N ALA A 147 11.20 -21.23 -11.54
CA ALA A 147 10.58 -22.08 -10.53
C ALA A 147 11.64 -22.79 -9.65
N GLN A 148 12.75 -23.19 -10.25
CA GLN A 148 13.88 -23.81 -9.55
C GLN A 148 14.62 -22.83 -8.64
N ASP A 149 14.85 -21.59 -9.08
CA ASP A 149 15.44 -20.53 -8.25
C ASP A 149 14.56 -20.16 -7.05
N THR A 150 13.25 -20.10 -7.25
CA THR A 150 12.28 -19.84 -6.19
C THR A 150 12.31 -20.96 -5.14
N TRP A 151 12.41 -22.22 -5.58
CA TRP A 151 12.49 -23.37 -4.68
C TRP A 151 13.79 -23.42 -3.87
N TYR A 152 14.92 -23.08 -4.49
CA TYR A 152 16.22 -22.99 -3.82
C TYR A 152 16.21 -21.94 -2.69
N LEU A 153 15.57 -20.78 -2.92
CA LEU A 153 15.43 -19.74 -1.90
C LEU A 153 14.54 -20.17 -0.71
N LEU A 154 13.56 -21.04 -0.95
CA LEU A 154 12.67 -21.61 0.07
C LEU A 154 13.33 -22.72 0.91
N ASN A 155 14.32 -23.42 0.34
CA ASN A 155 15.02 -24.57 0.92
C ASN A 155 16.41 -24.25 1.49
N GLY A 156 16.73 -22.97 1.74
CA GLY A 156 17.92 -22.60 2.51
C GLY A 156 18.69 -21.37 2.01
N GLY A 157 18.40 -20.88 0.80
CA GLY A 157 19.08 -19.69 0.26
C GLY A 157 18.76 -18.38 1.00
N ASN A 158 17.60 -18.28 1.64
CA ASN A 158 17.17 -17.12 2.42
C ASN A 158 16.71 -17.52 3.84
N PRO A 159 17.61 -17.52 4.85
CA PRO A 159 17.29 -17.97 6.20
C PRO A 159 16.25 -17.10 6.91
N PHE A 160 16.07 -15.85 6.48
CA PHE A 160 15.06 -14.93 7.02
C PHE A 160 13.67 -15.16 6.41
N ARG A 161 13.57 -15.82 5.25
CA ARG A 161 12.33 -15.97 4.48
C ARG A 161 11.58 -14.64 4.28
N PHE A 162 12.33 -13.55 4.16
CA PHE A 162 11.83 -12.22 3.81
C PHE A 162 12.07 -11.97 2.32
N PHE A 163 11.00 -11.64 1.61
CA PHE A 163 10.98 -11.48 0.16
C PHE A 163 10.34 -10.13 -0.21
N LEU A 164 10.67 -9.66 -1.41
CA LEU A 164 9.96 -8.55 -2.04
C LEU A 164 9.02 -9.07 -3.12
N THR A 165 8.01 -8.27 -3.48
CA THR A 165 7.18 -8.60 -4.64
C THR A 165 7.93 -8.42 -5.96
N LYS A 166 7.55 -9.22 -6.97
CA LYS A 166 7.94 -8.96 -8.36
C LYS A 166 7.43 -7.56 -8.76
N VAL A 167 8.24 -6.82 -9.52
CA VAL A 167 7.94 -5.47 -10.02
C VAL A 167 8.08 -5.46 -11.53
N ARG A 168 7.03 -5.01 -12.24
CA ARG A 168 7.06 -4.91 -13.70
C ARG A 168 7.78 -3.65 -14.17
N GLY A 169 8.69 -3.78 -15.11
CA GLY A 169 9.40 -2.64 -15.72
C GLY A 169 10.72 -2.29 -15.05
N ILE A 170 11.28 -3.19 -14.24
CA ILE A 170 12.68 -3.14 -13.76
C ILE A 170 13.48 -4.30 -14.37
N GLU A 171 14.80 -4.27 -14.27
CA GLU A 171 15.64 -5.37 -14.76
C GLU A 171 15.32 -6.70 -14.06
N GLN A 172 15.35 -7.81 -14.82
CA GLN A 172 14.95 -9.12 -14.30
C GLN A 172 15.86 -9.61 -13.16
N SER A 173 17.12 -9.18 -13.13
CA SER A 173 18.07 -9.41 -12.02
C SER A 173 17.50 -8.97 -10.67
N TYR A 174 16.73 -7.87 -10.63
CA TYR A 174 16.08 -7.37 -9.40
C TYR A 174 14.80 -8.11 -9.02
N ASN A 175 14.22 -8.88 -9.94
CA ASN A 175 13.11 -9.79 -9.70
C ASN A 175 13.56 -11.21 -9.36
N SER A 176 14.85 -11.55 -9.55
CA SER A 176 15.40 -12.82 -9.10
C SER A 176 15.21 -12.96 -7.59
N GLY A 177 14.47 -13.99 -7.18
CA GLY A 177 14.06 -14.22 -5.79
C GLY A 177 12.95 -13.33 -5.23
N ALA A 178 12.32 -12.49 -6.06
CA ALA A 178 11.08 -11.81 -5.71
C ALA A 178 9.87 -12.72 -5.99
N LEU A 179 8.77 -12.52 -5.26
CA LEU A 179 7.58 -13.35 -5.35
C LEU A 179 6.37 -12.56 -5.87
N HIS A 180 5.64 -13.12 -6.82
CA HIS A 180 4.28 -12.72 -7.15
C HIS A 180 3.28 -13.57 -6.35
N ILE A 181 2.04 -13.12 -6.22
CA ILE A 181 1.00 -13.86 -5.49
C ILE A 181 0.74 -15.24 -6.10
N LYS A 182 0.87 -15.36 -7.42
CA LYS A 182 0.80 -16.65 -8.14
C LYS A 182 1.88 -17.63 -7.70
N ASP A 183 3.09 -17.15 -7.41
CA ASP A 183 4.18 -18.00 -6.93
C ASP A 183 3.83 -18.55 -5.53
N ILE A 184 3.25 -17.72 -4.65
CA ILE A 184 2.84 -18.10 -3.29
C ILE A 184 1.70 -19.12 -3.31
N LEU A 185 0.74 -18.97 -4.22
CA LEU A 185 -0.43 -19.84 -4.37
C LEU A 185 -0.19 -21.04 -5.29
N SER A 186 1.04 -21.18 -5.81
CA SER A 186 1.43 -22.24 -6.73
C SER A 186 1.31 -23.62 -6.07
N PRO A 187 0.95 -24.68 -6.83
CA PRO A 187 0.98 -26.06 -6.33
C PRO A 187 2.36 -26.49 -5.82
N LEU A 188 3.42 -25.82 -6.26
CA LEU A 188 4.78 -26.03 -5.74
C LEU A 188 4.88 -25.78 -4.23
N PHE A 189 4.05 -24.89 -3.67
CA PHE A 189 4.10 -24.54 -2.24
C PHE A 189 3.31 -25.51 -1.35
N GLY A 190 2.48 -26.37 -1.95
CA GLY A 190 1.63 -27.37 -1.31
C GLY A 190 0.31 -27.57 -2.05
N THR A 191 -0.34 -28.70 -1.79
CA THR A 191 -1.63 -29.06 -2.39
C THR A 191 -2.77 -28.42 -1.60
N LEU A 192 -3.34 -27.31 -2.11
CA LEU A 192 -4.26 -26.48 -1.32
C LEU A 192 -5.59 -27.19 -0.99
N ILE A 193 -5.92 -27.20 0.30
CA ILE A 193 -7.22 -27.64 0.84
C ILE A 193 -8.14 -26.45 1.07
N SER A 194 -7.67 -25.40 1.74
CA SER A 194 -8.46 -24.22 2.14
C SER A 194 -7.54 -23.02 2.36
N SER A 195 -8.08 -21.81 2.23
CA SER A 195 -7.31 -20.59 2.53
C SER A 195 -8.13 -19.51 3.23
N ALA A 196 -7.47 -18.70 4.07
CA ALA A 196 -8.02 -17.45 4.60
C ALA A 196 -7.14 -16.28 4.20
N GLN A 197 -7.77 -15.22 3.73
CA GLN A 197 -7.16 -14.01 3.22
C GLN A 197 -7.61 -12.82 4.06
N PHE A 198 -6.70 -12.30 4.89
CA PHE A 198 -6.90 -11.10 5.70
C PHE A 198 -6.42 -9.92 4.90
N ASN A 199 -7.29 -8.95 4.62
CA ASN A 199 -6.88 -7.76 3.88
C ASN A 199 -7.81 -6.55 4.07
N TYR A 200 -7.27 -5.38 3.72
CA TYR A 200 -8.01 -4.12 3.68
C TYR A 200 -8.81 -3.97 2.38
N CYS A 201 -8.16 -4.15 1.23
CA CYS A 201 -8.75 -3.91 -0.09
C CYS A 201 -8.64 -5.19 -0.93
N ILE A 202 -9.78 -5.64 -1.48
CA ILE A 202 -9.91 -6.94 -2.16
C ILE A 202 -10.71 -6.76 -3.45
N ASP A 203 -10.09 -7.08 -4.58
CA ASP A 203 -10.79 -7.38 -5.85
C ASP A 203 -10.96 -8.90 -5.92
N VAL A 204 -12.19 -9.37 -5.71
CA VAL A 204 -12.47 -10.81 -5.61
C VAL A 204 -12.21 -11.52 -6.93
N GLY A 205 -12.61 -10.89 -8.05
CA GLY A 205 -12.42 -11.46 -9.38
C GLY A 205 -10.94 -11.58 -9.74
N TRP A 206 -10.14 -10.55 -9.45
CA TRP A 206 -8.70 -10.61 -9.61
C TRP A 206 -8.06 -11.66 -8.70
N LEU A 207 -8.44 -11.72 -7.42
CA LEU A 207 -7.89 -12.66 -6.44
C LEU A 207 -8.09 -14.11 -6.88
N VAL A 208 -9.32 -14.49 -7.27
CA VAL A 208 -9.62 -15.86 -7.71
C VAL A 208 -8.76 -16.26 -8.91
N ARG A 209 -8.47 -15.33 -9.84
CA ARG A 209 -7.57 -15.60 -10.98
C ARG A 209 -6.11 -15.84 -10.60
N GLN A 210 -5.70 -15.46 -9.38
CA GLN A 210 -4.34 -15.72 -8.89
C GLN A 210 -4.17 -17.15 -8.38
N TYR A 211 -5.26 -17.81 -7.97
CA TYR A 211 -5.22 -19.24 -7.63
C TYR A 211 -5.07 -20.08 -8.92
N PRO A 212 -4.25 -21.15 -8.88
CA PRO A 212 -4.23 -22.19 -9.90
C PRO A 212 -5.62 -22.77 -10.16
N GLN A 213 -5.89 -23.23 -11.37
CA GLN A 213 -7.24 -23.64 -11.80
C GLN A 213 -7.84 -24.73 -10.89
N GLU A 214 -7.01 -25.69 -10.49
CA GLU A 214 -7.28 -26.79 -9.56
C GLU A 214 -7.63 -26.32 -8.14
N PHE A 215 -7.20 -25.12 -7.75
CA PHE A 215 -7.42 -24.56 -6.41
C PHE A 215 -8.54 -23.51 -6.35
N ARG A 216 -9.02 -22.98 -7.49
CA ARG A 216 -10.02 -21.88 -7.55
C ARG A 216 -11.34 -22.17 -6.85
N LYS A 217 -11.73 -23.45 -6.73
CA LYS A 217 -12.98 -23.88 -6.07
C LYS A 217 -12.79 -24.32 -4.62
N LYS A 218 -11.56 -24.30 -4.09
CA LYS A 218 -11.29 -24.64 -2.69
C LYS A 218 -11.88 -23.56 -1.77
N PRO A 219 -12.30 -23.90 -0.54
CA PRO A 219 -12.83 -22.91 0.40
C PRO A 219 -11.89 -21.71 0.59
N LEU A 220 -12.45 -20.51 0.49
CA LEU A 220 -11.73 -19.25 0.63
C LEU A 220 -12.48 -18.35 1.62
N LEU A 221 -11.85 -18.07 2.76
CA LEU A 221 -12.35 -17.11 3.75
C LEU A 221 -11.76 -15.72 3.50
N LEU A 222 -12.59 -14.70 3.29
CA LEU A 222 -12.17 -13.30 3.21
C LEU A 222 -12.40 -12.59 4.54
N VAL A 223 -11.32 -12.18 5.20
CA VAL A 223 -11.37 -11.43 6.47
C VAL A 223 -11.15 -9.95 6.19
N HIS A 224 -12.16 -9.11 6.47
CA HIS A 224 -12.19 -7.72 6.05
C HIS A 224 -12.77 -6.77 7.12
N GLY A 225 -12.49 -5.48 7.00
CA GLY A 225 -13.04 -4.42 7.86
C GLY A 225 -14.24 -3.66 7.28
N GLU A 226 -14.65 -3.95 6.04
CA GLU A 226 -15.69 -3.19 5.32
C GLU A 226 -17.04 -3.12 6.05
N LYS A 227 -17.73 -1.98 5.90
CA LYS A 227 -19.04 -1.69 6.50
C LYS A 227 -19.97 -1.08 5.44
N ARG A 228 -21.29 -1.15 5.68
CA ARG A 228 -22.33 -0.48 4.88
C ARG A 228 -22.19 -0.78 3.37
N GLU A 229 -22.16 0.25 2.52
CA GLU A 229 -22.08 0.13 1.06
C GLU A 229 -20.85 -0.64 0.60
N SER A 230 -19.66 -0.34 1.14
CA SER A 230 -18.44 -1.08 0.82
C SER A 230 -18.56 -2.57 1.12
N LYS A 231 -19.25 -2.95 2.21
CA LYS A 231 -19.52 -4.37 2.50
C LYS A 231 -20.45 -4.97 1.45
N ALA A 232 -21.50 -4.25 1.06
CA ALA A 232 -22.43 -4.72 0.03
C ALA A 232 -21.73 -4.92 -1.33
N GLU A 233 -20.81 -4.03 -1.70
CA GLU A 233 -19.99 -4.13 -2.91
C GLU A 233 -19.06 -5.36 -2.88
N LEU A 234 -18.37 -5.59 -1.76
CA LEU A 234 -17.52 -6.78 -1.59
C LEU A 234 -18.33 -8.08 -1.70
N LEU A 235 -19.49 -8.13 -1.05
CA LEU A 235 -20.40 -9.29 -1.15
C LEU A 235 -20.92 -9.49 -2.57
N ALA A 236 -21.22 -8.40 -3.29
CA ALA A 236 -21.69 -8.46 -4.68
C ALA A 236 -20.62 -9.04 -5.61
N GLN A 237 -19.35 -8.66 -5.45
CA GLN A 237 -18.24 -9.22 -6.24
C GLN A 237 -18.05 -10.72 -6.04
N ALA A 238 -18.35 -11.24 -4.84
CA ALA A 238 -18.20 -12.66 -4.54
C ALA A 238 -19.40 -13.53 -4.91
N ARG A 239 -20.55 -12.95 -5.30
CA ARG A 239 -21.75 -13.71 -5.70
C ARG A 239 -21.48 -14.83 -6.73
N PRO A 240 -20.58 -14.67 -7.72
CA PRO A 240 -20.28 -15.73 -8.67
C PRO A 240 -19.50 -16.93 -8.09
N TYR A 241 -19.04 -16.87 -6.84
CA TYR A 241 -18.13 -17.85 -6.24
C TYR A 241 -18.72 -18.44 -4.96
N GLU A 242 -19.32 -19.62 -5.06
CA GLU A 242 -20.01 -20.30 -3.95
C GLU A 242 -19.06 -20.77 -2.83
N ASN A 243 -17.76 -20.95 -3.14
CA ASN A 243 -16.74 -21.38 -2.20
C ASN A 243 -16.16 -20.25 -1.33
N ILE A 244 -16.61 -19.00 -1.52
CA ILE A 244 -16.12 -17.84 -0.78
C ILE A 244 -17.00 -17.54 0.44
N SER A 245 -16.39 -17.49 1.61
CA SER A 245 -17.01 -17.08 2.87
C SER A 245 -16.37 -15.80 3.41
N PHE A 246 -17.00 -15.18 4.42
CA PHE A 246 -16.60 -13.88 4.94
C PHE A 246 -16.49 -13.86 6.45
N CYS A 247 -15.49 -13.14 6.96
CA CYS A 247 -15.39 -12.76 8.36
C CYS A 247 -15.19 -11.24 8.47
N GLN A 248 -16.23 -10.53 8.91
CA GLN A 248 -16.15 -9.10 9.15
C GLN A 248 -15.51 -8.82 10.50
N ALA A 249 -14.32 -8.21 10.50
CA ALA A 249 -13.62 -7.78 11.70
C ALA A 249 -14.37 -6.64 12.40
N LYS A 250 -14.52 -6.71 13.73
CA LYS A 250 -15.24 -5.71 14.52
C LYS A 250 -14.37 -4.47 14.70
N LEU A 251 -14.86 -3.33 14.21
CA LEU A 251 -14.19 -2.03 14.33
C LEU A 251 -15.06 -1.08 15.16
N ASP A 252 -15.16 -1.38 16.46
CA ASP A 252 -16.09 -0.67 17.36
C ASP A 252 -15.55 0.70 17.80
N ILE A 253 -14.24 0.92 17.70
CA ILE A 253 -13.60 2.22 17.92
C ILE A 253 -13.58 3.01 16.61
N ALA A 254 -14.11 4.24 16.66
CA ALA A 254 -14.18 5.11 15.48
C ALA A 254 -12.81 5.32 14.82
N PHE A 255 -12.81 5.47 13.49
CA PHE A 255 -11.62 5.62 12.66
C PHE A 255 -10.63 4.44 12.72
N GLY A 256 -11.07 3.29 13.25
CA GLY A 256 -10.34 2.03 13.15
C GLY A 256 -10.44 1.43 11.74
N THR A 257 -9.39 0.70 11.35
CA THR A 257 -9.34 -0.01 10.07
C THR A 257 -8.82 -1.43 10.26
N HIS A 258 -9.26 -2.37 9.42
CA HIS A 258 -8.63 -3.68 9.32
C HIS A 258 -7.52 -3.59 8.26
N HIS A 259 -6.26 -3.50 8.70
CA HIS A 259 -5.11 -3.27 7.82
C HIS A 259 -4.19 -4.47 7.66
N THR A 260 -4.35 -5.49 8.51
CA THR A 260 -3.65 -6.76 8.45
C THR A 260 -3.74 -7.40 7.08
N LYS A 261 -2.59 -7.97 6.67
CA LYS A 261 -2.38 -8.61 5.37
C LYS A 261 -1.70 -9.93 5.61
N MET A 262 -2.52 -10.97 5.64
CA MET A 262 -2.09 -12.31 6.03
C MET A 262 -2.82 -13.36 5.19
N MET A 263 -2.09 -14.39 4.79
CA MET A 263 -2.65 -15.61 4.22
C MET A 263 -2.45 -16.76 5.21
N LEU A 264 -3.52 -17.49 5.51
CA LEU A 264 -3.45 -18.82 6.10
C LEU A 264 -3.75 -19.82 5.00
N LEU A 265 -2.80 -20.70 4.72
CA LEU A 265 -2.86 -21.63 3.59
C LEU A 265 -2.76 -23.05 4.14
N LEU A 266 -3.89 -23.75 4.15
CA LEU A 266 -3.95 -25.16 4.56
C LEU A 266 -3.74 -26.03 3.33
N TYR A 267 -2.76 -26.92 3.41
CA TYR A 267 -2.42 -27.90 2.39
C TYR A 267 -2.63 -29.32 2.91
N GLU A 268 -2.55 -30.30 2.01
CA GLU A 268 -2.49 -31.72 2.38
C GLU A 268 -1.22 -32.01 3.20
N GLU A 269 -0.12 -31.35 2.88
CA GLU A 269 1.19 -31.55 3.49
C GLU A 269 1.39 -30.79 4.81
N GLY A 270 0.55 -29.79 5.10
CA GLY A 270 0.68 -28.97 6.30
C GLY A 270 0.01 -27.59 6.20
N LEU A 271 0.46 -26.65 7.01
CA LEU A 271 -0.04 -25.28 7.09
C LEU A 271 1.08 -24.29 6.77
N ARG A 272 0.75 -23.19 6.09
CA ARG A 272 1.65 -22.05 5.92
C ARG A 272 0.97 -20.75 6.30
N VAL A 273 1.74 -19.86 6.90
CA VAL A 273 1.36 -18.50 7.24
C VAL A 273 2.20 -17.55 6.40
N VAL A 274 1.54 -16.60 5.74
CA VAL A 274 2.19 -15.54 4.96
C VAL A 274 1.77 -14.20 5.54
N ILE A 275 2.70 -13.37 5.99
CA ILE A 275 2.42 -12.01 6.47
C ILE A 275 3.09 -11.04 5.50
N HIS A 276 2.32 -10.15 4.89
CA HIS A 276 2.79 -9.31 3.78
C HIS A 276 2.23 -7.89 3.83
N THR A 277 2.57 -7.04 2.86
CA THR A 277 2.13 -5.62 2.85
C THR A 277 1.20 -5.23 1.69
N SER A 278 0.97 -6.14 0.73
CA SER A 278 0.11 -5.92 -0.43
C SER A 278 -1.39 -6.08 -0.17
N ASN A 279 -2.21 -5.18 -0.72
CA ASN A 279 -3.64 -5.44 -0.87
C ASN A 279 -3.89 -6.53 -1.94
N LEU A 280 -5.07 -7.14 -1.95
CA LEU A 280 -5.43 -8.18 -2.93
C LEU A 280 -6.08 -7.56 -4.17
N ILE A 281 -5.30 -6.72 -4.85
CA ILE A 281 -5.65 -6.05 -6.11
C ILE A 281 -4.43 -6.00 -7.03
N ALA A 282 -4.65 -5.87 -8.34
CA ALA A 282 -3.59 -5.90 -9.34
C ALA A 282 -2.49 -4.84 -9.09
N GLU A 283 -2.88 -3.61 -8.75
CA GLU A 283 -1.96 -2.48 -8.59
C GLU A 283 -0.91 -2.71 -7.51
N ASP A 284 -1.28 -3.41 -6.44
CA ASP A 284 -0.40 -3.64 -5.30
C ASP A 284 0.66 -4.73 -5.56
N TRP A 285 0.51 -5.53 -6.62
CA TRP A 285 1.44 -6.58 -7.06
C TRP A 285 2.10 -6.26 -8.41
N HIS A 286 1.89 -5.06 -8.95
CA HIS A 286 2.37 -4.67 -10.27
C HIS A 286 3.70 -3.90 -10.23
N GLN A 287 3.69 -2.69 -9.65
CA GLN A 287 4.81 -1.73 -9.76
C GLN A 287 5.19 -1.10 -8.42
N LYS A 288 4.83 -1.74 -7.31
CA LYS A 288 5.10 -1.27 -5.95
C LYS A 288 6.15 -2.11 -5.25
N THR A 289 6.86 -1.49 -4.32
CA THR A 289 7.71 -2.22 -3.38
C THR A 289 6.86 -2.71 -2.21
N GLN A 290 6.75 -4.03 -2.06
CA GLN A 290 6.02 -4.70 -0.97
C GLN A 290 6.93 -5.74 -0.32
N GLY A 291 6.69 -6.02 0.97
CA GLY A 291 7.39 -7.05 1.73
C GLY A 291 6.50 -8.26 1.97
N ILE A 292 7.12 -9.43 1.99
CA ILE A 292 6.51 -10.72 2.30
C ILE A 292 7.41 -11.45 3.29
N TRP A 293 6.84 -11.88 4.40
CA TRP A 293 7.41 -12.96 5.21
C TRP A 293 6.64 -14.24 4.94
N LEU A 294 7.37 -15.29 4.63
CA LEU A 294 6.81 -16.61 4.34
C LEU A 294 7.25 -17.59 5.42
N SER A 295 6.30 -18.23 6.10
CA SER A 295 6.66 -19.25 7.08
C SER A 295 7.30 -20.50 6.46
N PRO A 296 7.99 -21.33 7.26
CA PRO A 296 8.16 -22.75 6.96
C PRO A 296 6.83 -23.44 6.64
N LEU A 297 6.90 -24.63 6.04
CA LEU A 297 5.74 -25.51 5.97
C LEU A 297 5.59 -26.16 7.34
N TYR A 298 4.49 -25.89 8.03
CA TYR A 298 4.21 -26.44 9.35
C TYR A 298 3.53 -27.81 9.19
N PRO A 299 4.16 -28.92 9.60
CA PRO A 299 3.54 -30.23 9.50
C PRO A 299 2.42 -30.37 10.53
N ARG A 300 1.53 -31.36 10.32
CA ARG A 300 0.54 -31.73 11.34
C ARG A 300 1.20 -32.42 12.53
N LEU A 301 0.74 -32.10 13.73
CA LEU A 301 1.12 -32.79 14.94
C LEU A 301 0.49 -34.19 14.99
N PRO A 302 1.11 -35.15 15.69
CA PRO A 302 0.49 -36.45 15.97
C PRO A 302 -0.85 -36.32 16.70
N GLN A 303 -1.75 -37.29 16.52
CA GLN A 303 -3.01 -37.33 17.27
C GLN A 303 -2.75 -37.50 18.77
N GLY A 304 -3.50 -36.80 19.61
CA GLY A 304 -3.41 -36.87 21.07
C GLY A 304 -2.31 -36.00 21.69
N THR A 305 -1.63 -35.16 20.89
CA THR A 305 -0.61 -34.23 21.39
C THR A 305 -1.23 -33.13 22.26
N THR A 306 -0.54 -32.71 23.32
CA THR A 306 -1.02 -31.71 24.30
C THR A 306 -0.98 -30.28 23.74
N GLY A 307 -1.71 -29.37 24.39
CA GLY A 307 -1.96 -28.01 23.87
C GLY A 307 -0.74 -27.09 23.67
N SER A 308 0.41 -27.37 24.30
CA SER A 308 1.64 -26.56 24.12
C SER A 308 2.58 -27.10 23.05
N ALA A 309 2.25 -28.22 22.40
CA ALA A 309 3.12 -28.82 21.41
C ALA A 309 3.20 -27.99 20.12
N GLY A 310 4.36 -28.05 19.47
CA GLY A 310 4.64 -27.31 18.26
C GLY A 310 4.73 -25.79 18.45
N GLU A 311 5.06 -25.34 19.66
CA GLU A 311 5.38 -23.94 19.94
C GLU A 311 6.85 -23.64 19.60
N SER A 312 7.09 -22.45 19.09
CA SER A 312 8.42 -21.92 18.77
C SER A 312 9.08 -21.22 19.94
N GLU A 313 10.41 -21.04 19.90
CA GLU A 313 11.15 -20.23 20.89
C GLU A 313 10.69 -18.76 20.93
N THR A 314 10.01 -18.29 19.87
CA THR A 314 9.48 -16.93 19.77
C THR A 314 8.02 -16.80 20.19
N ASN A 315 7.41 -17.88 20.70
CA ASN A 315 5.99 -17.97 21.07
C ASN A 315 5.01 -17.63 19.94
N PHE A 316 5.45 -17.78 18.69
CA PHE A 316 4.68 -17.38 17.51
C PHE A 316 3.32 -18.07 17.42
N LYS A 317 3.21 -19.37 17.79
CA LYS A 317 1.95 -20.12 17.70
C LYS A 317 0.91 -19.54 18.65
N SER A 318 1.27 -19.39 19.93
CA SER A 318 0.40 -18.80 20.95
C SER A 318 0.03 -17.35 20.63
N ASP A 319 0.97 -16.55 20.13
CA ASP A 319 0.72 -15.17 19.74
C ASP A 319 -0.25 -15.07 18.55
N LEU A 320 -0.10 -15.94 17.54
CA LEU A 320 -1.00 -15.98 16.39
C LEU A 320 -2.41 -16.41 16.81
N ILE A 321 -2.53 -17.41 17.68
CA ILE A 321 -3.81 -17.83 18.25
C ILE A 321 -4.45 -16.68 19.04
N SER A 322 -3.68 -15.99 19.88
CA SER A 322 -4.15 -14.82 20.65
C SER A 322 -4.64 -13.70 19.73
N TYR A 323 -3.93 -13.44 18.64
CA TYR A 323 -4.31 -12.46 17.62
C TYR A 323 -5.63 -12.82 16.93
N LEU A 324 -5.81 -14.08 16.52
CA LEU A 324 -7.05 -14.53 15.89
C LEU A 324 -8.23 -14.56 16.87
N MET A 325 -8.00 -14.93 18.14
CA MET A 325 -9.01 -14.93 19.19
C MET A 325 -9.59 -13.53 19.43
N ALA A 326 -8.78 -12.47 19.25
CA ALA A 326 -9.22 -11.08 19.42
C ALA A 326 -10.30 -10.63 18.42
N TYR A 327 -10.52 -11.37 17.33
CA TYR A 327 -11.63 -11.10 16.40
C TYR A 327 -12.98 -11.55 16.98
N ASN A 328 -12.98 -12.49 17.93
CA ASN A 328 -14.19 -13.09 18.51
C ASN A 328 -15.18 -13.57 17.42
N SER A 329 -14.67 -14.39 16.49
CA SER A 329 -15.37 -14.90 15.31
C SER A 329 -15.35 -16.43 15.28
N PRO A 330 -16.51 -17.12 15.18
CA PRO A 330 -16.57 -18.57 15.06
C PRO A 330 -15.81 -19.12 13.85
N THR A 331 -15.86 -18.43 12.71
CA THR A 331 -15.15 -18.86 11.50
C THR A 331 -13.62 -18.82 11.68
N LEU A 332 -13.11 -17.89 12.50
CA LEU A 332 -11.69 -17.87 12.84
C LEU A 332 -11.33 -18.88 13.93
N LYS A 333 -12.31 -19.35 14.71
CA LYS A 333 -12.08 -20.44 15.66
C LYS A 333 -11.67 -21.74 14.95
N GLU A 334 -12.27 -22.02 13.80
CA GLU A 334 -11.87 -23.16 12.94
C GLU A 334 -10.39 -23.07 12.52
N TRP A 335 -9.94 -21.88 12.11
CA TRP A 335 -8.53 -21.65 11.79
C TRP A 335 -7.60 -21.75 13.02
N ILE A 336 -8.08 -21.35 14.19
CA ILE A 336 -7.34 -21.53 15.44
C ILE A 336 -7.18 -23.03 15.76
N ASP A 337 -8.22 -23.84 15.60
CA ASP A 337 -8.14 -25.29 15.79
C ASP A 337 -7.13 -25.91 14.83
N LEU A 338 -7.17 -25.52 13.55
CA LEU A 338 -6.17 -25.94 12.57
C LEU A 338 -4.75 -25.55 13.01
N ILE A 339 -4.51 -24.31 13.45
CA ILE A 339 -3.18 -23.88 13.93
C ILE A 339 -2.75 -24.70 15.15
N GLN A 340 -3.67 -25.02 16.08
CA GLN A 340 -3.39 -25.85 17.24
C GLN A 340 -2.92 -27.26 16.84
N GLU A 341 -3.45 -27.81 15.76
CA GLU A 341 -3.10 -29.12 15.21
C GLU A 341 -1.77 -29.17 14.42
N HIS A 342 -1.09 -28.03 14.19
CA HIS A 342 0.16 -27.99 13.42
C HIS A 342 1.37 -27.61 14.28
N ASP A 343 2.55 -28.07 13.86
CA ASP A 343 3.83 -27.78 14.49
C ASP A 343 4.45 -26.52 13.90
N LEU A 344 4.49 -25.45 14.70
CA LEU A 344 5.04 -24.15 14.34
C LEU A 344 6.42 -23.90 14.98
N SER A 345 7.07 -24.92 15.56
CA SER A 345 8.30 -24.79 16.35
C SER A 345 9.48 -24.18 15.59
N GLU A 346 9.57 -24.42 14.28
CA GLU A 346 10.60 -23.87 13.38
C GLU A 346 10.50 -22.35 13.15
N THR A 347 9.52 -21.66 13.76
CA THR A 347 9.36 -20.22 13.59
C THR A 347 10.43 -19.44 14.35
N ARG A 348 11.17 -18.57 13.64
CA ARG A 348 12.27 -17.76 14.20
C ARG A 348 11.97 -16.26 14.30
N VAL A 349 10.73 -15.86 14.05
CA VAL A 349 10.30 -14.45 14.13
C VAL A 349 9.27 -14.27 15.24
N TYR A 350 9.25 -13.09 15.84
CA TYR A 350 8.23 -12.74 16.84
C TYR A 350 7.03 -12.09 16.14
N LEU A 351 5.82 -12.49 16.53
CA LEU A 351 4.61 -11.86 16.03
C LEU A 351 4.36 -10.52 16.73
N LEU A 352 4.08 -9.49 15.95
CA LEU A 352 3.71 -8.17 16.44
C LEU A 352 2.36 -7.78 15.84
N GLY A 353 1.31 -7.88 16.66
CA GLY A 353 -0.04 -7.50 16.27
C GLY A 353 -0.53 -6.21 16.92
N SER A 354 -1.54 -5.62 16.30
CA SER A 354 -2.43 -4.64 16.91
C SER A 354 -3.86 -5.11 16.76
N THR A 355 -4.66 -4.99 17.81
CA THR A 355 -6.10 -5.24 17.76
C THR A 355 -6.84 -4.05 18.37
N PRO A 356 -8.04 -3.67 17.87
CA PRO A 356 -8.78 -2.54 18.41
C PRO A 356 -9.19 -2.80 19.86
N GLY A 357 -8.90 -1.86 20.75
CA GLY A 357 -9.22 -2.00 22.16
C GLY A 357 -8.60 -0.93 23.04
N ARG A 358 -8.95 -1.01 24.33
CA ARG A 358 -8.35 -0.22 25.40
C ARG A 358 -7.78 -1.14 26.46
N TYR A 359 -6.47 -1.31 26.45
CA TYR A 359 -5.75 -2.30 27.26
C TYR A 359 -5.21 -1.65 28.54
N GLN A 360 -5.23 -2.37 29.65
CA GLN A 360 -4.79 -1.91 30.98
C GLN A 360 -3.94 -2.99 31.65
N GLY A 361 -3.19 -2.64 32.69
CA GLY A 361 -2.32 -3.60 33.39
C GLY A 361 -1.31 -4.26 32.45
N SER A 362 -1.12 -5.57 32.58
CA SER A 362 -0.23 -6.38 31.74
C SER A 362 -0.73 -6.48 30.28
N ASP A 363 -2.03 -6.31 30.03
CA ASP A 363 -2.59 -6.40 28.68
C ASP A 363 -2.11 -5.26 27.76
N LYS A 364 -1.60 -4.16 28.33
CA LYS A 364 -0.97 -3.08 27.56
C LYS A 364 0.15 -3.57 26.65
N GLU A 365 0.89 -4.59 27.08
CA GLU A 365 2.06 -5.11 26.37
C GLU A 365 1.73 -6.24 25.39
N LYS A 366 0.44 -6.56 25.21
CA LYS A 366 0.00 -7.57 24.23
C LYS A 366 0.05 -7.06 22.79
N TRP A 367 -0.11 -5.75 22.59
CA TRP A 367 -0.33 -5.17 21.26
C TRP A 367 0.47 -3.90 21.01
N GLY A 368 0.60 -3.53 19.73
CA GLY A 368 1.12 -2.23 19.30
C GLY A 368 2.55 -1.93 19.75
N HIS A 369 2.85 -0.66 20.01
CA HIS A 369 4.21 -0.23 20.31
C HIS A 369 4.71 -0.72 21.67
N LEU A 370 3.82 -1.07 22.60
CA LEU A 370 4.20 -1.67 23.88
C LEU A 370 4.52 -3.16 23.76
N ARG A 371 3.89 -3.89 22.82
CA ARG A 371 4.34 -5.24 22.46
C ARG A 371 5.77 -5.23 21.94
N LEU A 372 6.07 -4.29 21.03
CA LEU A 372 7.45 -4.12 20.52
C LEU A 372 8.42 -3.82 21.67
N ARG A 373 8.08 -2.87 22.54
CA ARG A 373 8.90 -2.51 23.72
C ARG A 373 9.20 -3.73 24.59
N LYS A 374 8.19 -4.56 24.86
CA LYS A 374 8.34 -5.78 25.65
C LYS A 374 9.30 -6.76 24.97
N LEU A 375 9.07 -7.07 23.70
CA LEU A 375 9.91 -7.98 22.92
C LEU A 375 11.38 -7.53 22.89
N LEU A 376 11.62 -6.23 22.70
CA LEU A 376 12.98 -5.67 22.67
C LEU A 376 13.65 -5.71 24.05
N LYS A 377 12.92 -5.50 25.14
CA LYS A 377 13.47 -5.63 26.50
C LYS A 377 13.82 -7.07 26.87
N GLU A 378 12.98 -8.01 26.46
CA GLU A 378 13.10 -9.42 26.85
C GLU A 378 14.08 -10.20 25.96
N HIS A 379 14.16 -9.86 24.67
CA HIS A 379 14.84 -10.71 23.69
C HIS A 379 15.92 -10.02 22.85
N ALA A 380 16.02 -8.69 22.86
CA ALA A 380 17.14 -8.03 22.19
C ALA A 380 18.40 -8.11 23.06
N SER A 381 19.51 -8.52 22.44
CA SER A 381 20.80 -8.53 23.11
C SER A 381 21.29 -7.10 23.36
N TRP A 382 22.03 -6.92 24.46
CA TRP A 382 22.71 -5.66 24.72
C TRP A 382 23.88 -5.47 23.75
N ILE A 383 23.96 -4.31 23.12
CA ILE A 383 25.06 -3.92 22.22
C ILE A 383 25.78 -2.72 22.85
N PRO A 384 27.12 -2.68 22.91
CA PRO A 384 27.83 -1.50 23.38
C PRO A 384 27.49 -0.24 22.57
N ALA A 385 27.26 0.88 23.25
CA ALA A 385 26.92 2.19 22.65
C ALA A 385 25.62 2.19 21.82
N GLN A 386 24.75 1.18 21.99
CA GLN A 386 23.47 1.12 21.29
C GLN A 386 22.57 2.30 21.60
N GLU A 387 22.77 2.99 22.71
CA GLU A 387 22.00 4.18 23.12
C GLU A 387 22.06 5.29 22.06
N SER A 388 23.11 5.32 21.24
CA SER A 388 23.28 6.28 20.13
C SER A 388 22.73 5.79 18.78
N TRP A 389 22.31 4.52 18.69
CA TRP A 389 21.90 3.92 17.41
C TRP A 389 20.58 4.53 16.93
N PRO A 390 20.53 5.08 15.71
CA PRO A 390 19.34 5.71 15.15
C PRO A 390 18.17 4.73 15.02
N VAL A 391 16.98 5.30 14.85
CA VAL A 391 15.77 4.56 14.46
C VAL A 391 15.38 4.97 13.05
N VAL A 392 15.10 3.99 12.20
CA VAL A 392 14.57 4.22 10.85
C VAL A 392 13.15 3.65 10.78
N GLY A 393 12.19 4.49 10.43
CA GLY A 393 10.82 4.09 10.13
C GLY A 393 10.47 4.43 8.69
N GLN A 394 10.04 3.44 7.91
CA GLN A 394 9.57 3.60 6.54
C GLN A 394 8.10 3.19 6.48
N PHE A 395 7.26 4.02 5.86
CA PHE A 395 5.83 3.77 5.78
C PHE A 395 5.19 4.40 4.53
N SER A 396 3.92 4.07 4.28
CA SER A 396 3.17 4.54 3.10
C SER A 396 2.07 5.53 3.48
N SER A 397 1.77 5.74 4.75
CA SER A 397 0.78 6.71 5.24
C SER A 397 1.18 7.25 6.60
N ILE A 398 0.63 8.42 6.93
CA ILE A 398 0.91 9.15 8.17
C ILE A 398 -0.42 9.58 8.79
N GLY A 399 -0.58 9.27 10.07
CA GLY A 399 -1.69 9.75 10.89
C GLY A 399 -1.37 11.05 11.63
N SER A 400 -2.36 11.58 12.36
CA SER A 400 -2.15 12.73 13.23
C SER A 400 -1.35 12.35 14.46
N MET A 401 -0.21 13.01 14.70
CA MET A 401 0.70 12.72 15.82
C MET A 401 0.67 13.76 16.94
N GLY A 402 0.02 14.90 16.72
CA GLY A 402 -0.10 15.99 17.68
C GLY A 402 0.64 17.24 17.24
N ALA A 403 0.57 18.28 18.09
CA ALA A 403 1.09 19.60 17.77
C ALA A 403 2.62 19.67 17.68
N ASP A 404 3.33 18.72 18.30
CA ASP A 404 4.80 18.64 18.33
C ASP A 404 5.28 17.19 18.60
N GLY A 405 6.58 16.95 18.44
CA GLY A 405 7.20 15.64 18.61
C GLY A 405 7.01 15.01 19.99
N SER A 406 6.91 15.81 21.06
CA SER A 406 6.78 15.29 22.43
C SER A 406 5.42 14.63 22.70
N LYS A 407 4.41 14.90 21.86
CA LYS A 407 3.05 14.38 22.06
C LYS A 407 2.91 12.88 21.84
N TRP A 408 3.76 12.29 21.01
CA TRP A 408 3.68 10.85 20.71
C TRP A 408 4.97 10.30 20.09
N LEU A 409 5.48 10.93 19.02
CA LEU A 409 6.60 10.41 18.23
C LEU A 409 7.88 10.29 19.07
N CYS A 410 8.33 11.41 19.66
CA CYS A 410 9.57 11.50 20.45
C CYS A 410 9.35 11.20 21.94
N SER A 411 8.18 10.67 22.31
CA SER A 411 7.88 10.22 23.67
C SER A 411 7.60 8.73 23.65
N GLU A 412 6.34 8.31 23.81
CA GLU A 412 5.98 6.91 24.00
C GLU A 412 6.36 6.01 22.80
N PHE A 413 6.35 6.53 21.57
CA PHE A 413 6.69 5.73 20.41
C PHE A 413 8.21 5.52 20.30
N GLN A 414 9.01 6.60 20.33
CA GLN A 414 10.47 6.51 20.35
C GLN A 414 10.97 5.65 21.51
N GLU A 415 10.46 5.85 22.73
CA GLU A 415 10.81 5.04 23.90
C GLU A 415 10.61 3.53 23.67
N SER A 416 9.58 3.16 22.91
CA SER A 416 9.36 1.76 22.54
C SER A 416 10.38 1.25 21.54
N LEU A 417 10.75 2.06 20.55
CA LEU A 417 11.66 1.67 19.46
C LEU A 417 13.13 1.58 19.93
N VAL A 418 13.50 2.35 20.95
CA VAL A 418 14.88 2.37 21.49
C VAL A 418 15.09 1.42 22.66
N ALA A 419 14.03 0.71 23.08
CA ALA A 419 14.15 -0.31 24.12
C ALA A 419 15.20 -1.36 23.75
N ALA A 420 16.06 -1.73 24.69
CA ALA A 420 17.11 -2.72 24.47
C ALA A 420 17.49 -3.41 25.79
N GLY A 421 17.26 -4.72 25.88
CA GLY A 421 17.66 -5.56 27.00
C GLY A 421 17.03 -5.18 28.35
N SER A 422 17.35 -5.96 29.38
CA SER A 422 16.81 -5.86 30.74
C SER A 422 17.70 -5.08 31.72
N SER A 423 18.80 -4.46 31.24
CA SER A 423 19.70 -3.69 32.12
C SER A 423 19.03 -2.40 32.57
N VAL A 424 18.87 -2.28 33.89
CA VAL A 424 18.32 -1.12 34.60
C VAL A 424 19.31 0.03 34.53
N THR A 425 19.37 0.71 33.39
CA THR A 425 19.87 2.06 33.33
C THR A 425 18.78 2.91 32.70
N SER A 426 18.19 3.77 33.54
CA SER A 426 17.46 4.95 33.10
C SER A 426 18.28 5.58 31.98
N LEU A 427 17.84 5.41 30.73
CA LEU A 427 18.46 6.07 29.58
C LEU A 427 18.50 7.55 29.93
N LEU A 428 19.69 8.06 30.23
CA LEU A 428 20.01 9.46 30.03
C LEU A 428 19.43 9.80 28.66
N LYS A 429 18.65 10.88 28.55
CA LYS A 429 18.03 11.35 27.30
C LYS A 429 19.13 11.56 26.25
N CYS A 430 19.58 10.51 25.60
CA CYS A 430 20.37 10.58 24.41
C CYS A 430 19.40 10.95 23.30
N ASP A 431 19.70 12.03 22.58
CA ASP A 431 18.97 12.41 21.38
C ASP A 431 19.21 11.32 20.32
N VAL A 432 18.39 10.26 20.34
CA VAL A 432 18.45 9.18 19.35
C VAL A 432 17.92 9.73 18.02
N PRO A 433 18.72 9.73 16.94
CA PRO A 433 18.25 10.22 15.66
C PRO A 433 17.08 9.38 15.13
N ILE A 434 16.04 10.04 14.62
CA ILE A 434 14.90 9.39 13.98
C ILE A 434 14.91 9.76 12.50
N HIS A 435 14.99 8.76 11.63
CA HIS A 435 14.89 8.92 10.19
C HIS A 435 13.55 8.34 9.72
N LEU A 436 12.69 9.20 9.17
CA LEU A 436 11.39 8.80 8.65
C LEU A 436 11.43 8.78 7.12
N VAL A 437 11.38 7.60 6.51
CA VAL A 437 11.40 7.44 5.05
C VAL A 437 9.98 7.50 4.51
N TYR A 438 9.68 8.53 3.73
CA TYR A 438 8.40 8.73 3.07
C TYR A 438 8.63 9.35 1.68
N PRO A 439 7.90 8.93 0.62
CA PRO A 439 8.14 9.46 -0.72
C PRO A 439 7.91 10.96 -0.85
N THR A 440 8.84 11.65 -1.52
CA THR A 440 8.63 13.04 -1.94
C THR A 440 7.64 13.11 -3.10
N VAL A 441 7.13 14.31 -3.39
CA VAL A 441 6.39 14.58 -4.64
C VAL A 441 7.20 14.16 -5.87
N ASN A 442 8.52 14.39 -5.86
CA ASN A 442 9.39 14.02 -6.97
C ASN A 442 9.58 12.50 -7.10
N ASN A 443 9.71 11.78 -5.98
CA ASN A 443 9.73 10.31 -5.98
C ASN A 443 8.46 9.74 -6.63
N VAL A 444 7.29 10.26 -6.28
CA VAL A 444 6.01 9.81 -6.85
C VAL A 444 5.91 10.18 -8.33
N ARG A 445 6.20 11.43 -8.68
CA ARG A 445 6.15 11.94 -10.06
C ARG A 445 7.02 11.12 -11.02
N GLN A 446 8.22 10.74 -10.59
CA GLN A 446 9.19 9.97 -11.38
C GLN A 446 9.06 8.45 -11.19
N SER A 447 8.03 7.98 -10.48
CA SER A 447 7.83 6.54 -10.28
C SER A 447 7.37 5.85 -11.57
N LEU A 448 7.46 4.51 -11.59
CA LEU A 448 6.95 3.67 -12.67
C LEU A 448 5.45 3.91 -12.96
N GLU A 449 4.68 4.19 -11.91
CA GLU A 449 3.23 4.44 -12.01
C GLU A 449 2.89 5.92 -12.25
N GLY A 450 3.86 6.83 -12.12
CA GLY A 450 3.61 8.28 -12.10
C GLY A 450 2.79 8.73 -10.89
N TYR A 451 2.02 9.81 -11.04
CA TYR A 451 1.17 10.33 -9.96
C TYR A 451 0.15 9.33 -9.39
N PRO A 452 -0.45 8.42 -10.18
CA PRO A 452 -1.32 7.36 -9.66
C PRO A 452 -0.70 6.50 -8.54
N ALA A 453 0.63 6.38 -8.45
CA ALA A 453 1.29 5.69 -7.34
C ALA A 453 0.87 6.27 -5.97
N GLY A 454 0.64 7.59 -5.95
CA GLY A 454 0.23 8.38 -4.81
C GLY A 454 -1.12 8.03 -4.21
N GLY A 455 -1.98 7.30 -4.94
CA GLY A 455 -3.21 6.74 -4.39
C GLY A 455 -2.98 5.70 -3.30
N SER A 456 -1.79 5.09 -3.29
CA SER A 456 -1.35 4.14 -2.25
C SER A 456 -0.54 4.82 -1.14
N LEU A 457 -0.40 6.15 -1.19
CA LEU A 457 0.34 6.96 -0.24
C LEU A 457 -0.58 7.98 0.49
N PRO A 458 -1.57 7.52 1.28
CA PRO A 458 -2.60 8.42 1.80
C PRO A 458 -2.09 9.26 2.98
N TYR A 459 -1.43 10.38 2.69
CA TYR A 459 -1.21 11.48 3.65
C TYR A 459 -2.01 12.70 3.19
N SER A 460 -2.97 13.15 4.01
CA SER A 460 -3.90 14.24 3.63
C SER A 460 -3.37 15.60 4.06
N ILE A 461 -3.74 16.65 3.31
CA ILE A 461 -3.36 18.02 3.63
C ILE A 461 -3.87 18.45 5.01
N GLN A 462 -5.09 18.02 5.38
CA GLN A 462 -5.70 18.32 6.68
C GLN A 462 -4.91 17.71 7.84
N THR A 463 -4.22 16.59 7.61
CA THR A 463 -3.34 15.99 8.61
C THR A 463 -1.98 16.69 8.59
N ALA A 464 -1.41 16.91 7.41
CA ALA A 464 -0.09 17.49 7.25
C ALA A 464 0.04 18.90 7.85
N GLN A 465 -0.96 19.76 7.62
CA GLN A 465 -0.97 21.13 8.14
C GLN A 465 -0.93 21.20 9.67
N LYS A 466 -1.41 20.17 10.38
CA LYS A 466 -1.42 20.11 11.85
C LYS A 466 -0.06 19.72 12.44
N GLN A 467 0.89 19.30 11.62
CA GLN A 467 2.15 18.71 12.07
C GLN A 467 3.32 18.97 11.11
N LEU A 468 3.46 20.21 10.63
CA LEU A 468 4.57 20.60 9.74
C LEU A 468 5.95 20.34 10.36
N TRP A 469 6.05 20.36 11.70
CA TRP A 469 7.25 20.00 12.46
C TRP A 469 7.78 18.60 12.12
N LEU A 470 6.92 17.69 11.66
CA LEU A 470 7.30 16.33 11.29
C LEU A 470 8.20 16.29 10.05
N HIS A 471 8.04 17.25 9.14
CA HIS A 471 8.69 17.21 7.83
C HIS A 471 10.22 17.32 7.93
N SER A 472 10.76 17.85 9.04
CA SER A 472 12.21 17.88 9.28
C SER A 472 12.82 16.49 9.48
N TYR A 473 12.02 15.49 9.86
CA TYR A 473 12.43 14.10 10.02
C TYR A 473 12.38 13.30 8.70
N PHE A 474 11.88 13.88 7.61
CA PHE A 474 11.64 13.15 6.37
C PHE A 474 12.89 12.92 5.53
N HIS A 475 12.97 11.70 5.03
CA HIS A 475 14.02 11.18 4.15
C HIS A 475 13.36 10.56 2.91
N LYS A 476 14.04 10.71 1.78
CA LYS A 476 13.56 10.30 0.45
C LYS A 476 13.44 8.79 0.36
N TRP A 477 12.54 8.34 -0.51
CA TRP A 477 12.57 6.94 -0.95
C TRP A 477 13.73 6.76 -1.95
N SER A 478 14.64 5.84 -1.64
CA SER A 478 15.72 5.37 -2.52
C SER A 478 15.95 3.88 -2.26
N ALA A 479 15.95 3.08 -3.30
CA ALA A 479 16.10 1.63 -3.21
C ALA A 479 16.92 1.08 -4.38
N GLU A 480 18.06 1.72 -4.64
CA GLU A 480 19.02 1.31 -5.67
C GLU A 480 19.62 -0.06 -5.37
N VAL A 481 19.76 -0.43 -4.09
CA VAL A 481 20.19 -1.76 -3.65
C VAL A 481 19.29 -2.89 -4.19
N SER A 482 18.02 -2.59 -4.46
CA SER A 482 17.03 -3.56 -4.94
C SER A 482 16.41 -3.15 -6.29
N GLY A 483 16.94 -2.14 -6.98
CA GLY A 483 16.44 -1.66 -8.27
C GLY A 483 15.03 -1.08 -8.21
N ARG A 484 14.60 -0.58 -7.04
CA ARG A 484 13.21 -0.25 -6.72
C ARG A 484 12.97 1.22 -6.35
N SER A 485 13.93 2.11 -6.62
CA SER A 485 13.77 3.56 -6.38
C SER A 485 12.55 4.15 -7.10
N HIS A 486 12.19 3.61 -8.27
CA HIS A 486 11.00 4.02 -9.02
C HIS A 486 9.74 3.19 -8.73
N ALA A 487 9.83 2.15 -7.89
CA ALA A 487 8.70 1.35 -7.45
C ALA A 487 8.24 1.82 -6.06
N MET A 488 7.20 2.67 -6.03
CA MET A 488 6.79 3.35 -4.79
C MET A 488 6.51 2.36 -3.64
N PRO A 489 6.92 2.70 -2.41
CA PRO A 489 6.80 1.80 -1.29
C PRO A 489 5.36 1.75 -0.79
N HIS A 490 4.82 0.53 -0.76
CA HIS A 490 3.65 0.22 0.06
C HIS A 490 4.00 -0.78 1.18
N ILE A 491 5.24 -1.28 1.22
CA ILE A 491 5.85 -1.87 2.41
C ILE A 491 5.92 -0.85 3.56
N LYS A 492 5.91 -1.36 4.81
CA LYS A 492 6.22 -0.60 6.02
C LYS A 492 7.26 -1.38 6.81
N THR A 493 8.34 -0.71 7.17
CA THR A 493 9.44 -1.31 7.92
C THR A 493 9.92 -0.39 9.02
N TYR A 494 10.40 -0.99 10.10
CA TYR A 494 11.04 -0.28 11.20
C TYR A 494 12.31 -1.04 11.55
N MET A 495 13.38 -0.31 11.88
CA MET A 495 14.65 -0.93 12.25
C MET A 495 15.51 0.03 13.08
N ARG A 496 16.57 -0.53 13.68
CA ARG A 496 17.53 0.21 14.49
C ARG A 496 18.96 -0.01 13.98
N PRO A 497 19.42 0.78 13.00
CA PRO A 497 20.76 0.64 12.44
C PRO A 497 21.85 1.16 13.36
N SER A 498 23.08 0.70 13.14
CA SER A 498 24.29 1.30 13.71
C SER A 498 24.52 2.70 13.13
N PRO A 499 25.33 3.55 13.80
CA PRO A 499 25.62 4.91 13.30
C PRO A 499 26.25 4.96 11.90
N ASP A 500 26.96 3.90 11.49
CA ASP A 500 27.54 3.73 10.14
C ASP A 500 26.60 2.98 9.16
N PHE A 501 25.41 2.60 9.62
CA PHE A 501 24.38 1.86 8.87
C PHE A 501 24.82 0.50 8.31
N GLN A 502 25.93 -0.07 8.78
CA GLN A 502 26.43 -1.38 8.34
C GLN A 502 25.80 -2.55 9.11
N LYS A 503 25.12 -2.27 10.22
CA LYS A 503 24.48 -3.26 11.09
C LYS A 503 23.08 -2.79 11.48
N ILE A 504 22.20 -3.73 11.82
CA ILE A 504 20.89 -3.46 12.40
C ILE A 504 20.68 -4.34 13.63
N ALA A 505 20.16 -3.76 14.72
CA ALA A 505 19.89 -4.50 15.95
C ALA A 505 18.61 -5.33 15.85
N TRP A 506 17.66 -4.89 15.03
CA TRP A 506 16.40 -5.58 14.74
C TRP A 506 15.77 -5.01 13.47
N PHE A 507 14.90 -5.80 12.86
CA PHE A 507 14.11 -5.41 11.69
C PHE A 507 12.66 -5.84 11.87
N LEU A 508 11.72 -4.99 11.50
CA LEU A 508 10.30 -5.26 11.51
C LEU A 508 9.73 -4.97 10.12
N VAL A 509 8.95 -5.90 9.57
CA VAL A 509 8.02 -5.65 8.46
C VAL A 509 6.59 -5.81 8.97
N THR A 510 5.71 -4.87 8.64
CA THR A 510 4.36 -4.80 9.22
C THR A 510 3.36 -4.13 8.27
N SER A 511 2.06 -4.27 8.55
CA SER A 511 1.03 -3.43 7.96
C SER A 511 0.95 -2.03 8.59
N ALA A 512 1.48 -1.85 9.80
CA ALA A 512 1.35 -0.63 10.59
C ALA A 512 2.09 0.56 9.96
N ASN A 513 1.33 1.57 9.56
CA ASN A 513 1.83 2.89 9.17
C ASN A 513 2.21 3.74 10.40
N LEU A 514 2.84 4.90 10.18
CA LEU A 514 3.13 5.86 11.25
C LEU A 514 1.85 6.55 11.74
N SER A 515 1.13 5.90 12.66
CA SER A 515 -0.10 6.42 13.25
C SER A 515 -0.40 5.85 14.64
N LYS A 516 -1.03 6.67 15.47
CA LYS A 516 -1.62 6.25 16.76
C LYS A 516 -2.69 5.16 16.62
N ALA A 517 -3.42 5.15 15.50
CA ALA A 517 -4.47 4.16 15.26
C ALA A 517 -3.90 2.73 15.12
N ALA A 518 -2.76 2.61 14.44
CA ALA A 518 -2.04 1.36 14.20
C ALA A 518 -1.22 0.92 15.42
N TRP A 519 -0.43 1.84 15.97
CA TRP A 519 0.55 1.51 17.01
C TRP A 519 0.01 1.60 18.44
N GLY A 520 -1.04 2.38 18.66
CA GLY A 520 -1.60 2.69 19.96
C GLY A 520 -1.16 4.05 20.50
N ALA A 521 -1.97 4.60 21.39
CA ALA A 521 -1.69 5.82 22.13
C ALA A 521 -1.98 5.62 23.62
N LEU A 522 -1.10 6.09 24.50
CA LEU A 522 -1.38 6.07 25.93
C LEU A 522 -2.50 7.06 26.29
N GLU A 523 -3.49 6.59 27.05
CA GLU A 523 -4.58 7.35 27.64
C GLU A 523 -4.50 7.27 29.18
N LYS A 524 -5.28 8.11 29.87
CA LYS A 524 -5.42 8.08 31.34
C LYS A 524 -4.07 8.07 32.08
N ASN A 525 -3.21 9.03 31.75
CA ASN A 525 -1.89 9.19 32.37
C ASN A 525 -1.01 7.92 32.26
N GLY A 526 -1.05 7.22 31.13
CA GLY A 526 -0.20 6.05 30.87
C GLY A 526 -0.74 4.72 31.44
N THR A 527 -1.90 4.74 32.09
CA THR A 527 -2.51 3.52 32.67
C THR A 527 -3.25 2.67 31.63
N GLN A 528 -3.54 3.24 30.45
CA GLN A 528 -4.29 2.60 29.39
C GLN A 528 -3.62 2.80 28.03
N LEU A 529 -3.58 1.76 27.19
CA LEU A 529 -3.17 1.88 25.78
C LEU A 529 -4.41 1.71 24.90
N MET A 530 -4.69 2.70 24.04
CA MET A 530 -5.81 2.65 23.10
C MET A 530 -5.31 2.41 21.68
N ILE A 531 -5.82 1.36 21.04
CA ILE A 531 -5.53 0.98 19.65
C ILE A 531 -6.84 0.97 18.88
N ARG A 532 -6.82 1.47 17.62
CA ARG A 532 -8.03 1.57 16.80
C ARG A 532 -8.10 0.53 15.69
N SER A 533 -6.96 0.04 15.21
CA SER A 533 -6.87 -0.76 13.99
C SER A 533 -6.34 -2.17 14.24
N TYR A 534 -6.69 -3.09 13.34
CA TYR A 534 -6.00 -4.37 13.23
C TYR A 534 -4.75 -4.21 12.38
N GLU A 535 -3.60 -4.57 12.93
CA GLU A 535 -2.33 -4.61 12.23
C GLU A 535 -1.60 -5.92 12.54
N LEU A 536 -0.69 -6.33 11.67
CA LEU A 536 0.17 -7.49 11.90
C LEU A 536 1.52 -7.33 11.21
N GLY A 537 2.56 -7.79 11.87
CA GLY A 537 3.92 -7.83 11.35
C GLY A 537 4.77 -8.87 12.06
N VAL A 538 5.99 -9.04 11.57
CA VAL A 538 6.98 -9.96 12.13
C VAL A 538 8.28 -9.24 12.45
N LEU A 539 8.78 -9.45 13.66
CA LEU A 539 10.01 -8.86 14.18
C LEU A 539 11.13 -9.90 14.09
N PHE A 540 12.22 -9.50 13.43
CA PHE A 540 13.47 -10.25 13.33
C PHE A 540 14.43 -9.75 14.41
N LEU A 541 14.79 -10.63 15.34
CA LEU A 541 15.79 -10.38 16.37
C LEU A 541 17.00 -11.28 16.17
N PRO A 542 18.24 -10.77 16.21
CA PRO A 542 19.46 -11.55 16.04
C PRO A 542 19.55 -12.77 16.98
N SER A 543 19.00 -12.66 18.20
CA SER A 543 18.93 -13.75 19.18
C SER A 543 18.18 -14.98 18.67
N ALA A 544 17.03 -14.81 18.03
CA ALA A 544 16.26 -15.91 17.41
C ALA A 544 16.99 -16.54 16.21
N PHE A 545 18.01 -15.86 15.68
CA PHE A 545 18.86 -16.34 14.60
C PHE A 545 20.19 -16.96 15.10
N GLY A 546 20.40 -17.06 16.42
CA GLY A 546 21.62 -17.59 17.01
C GLY A 546 22.81 -16.61 16.97
N LEU A 547 22.56 -15.32 16.76
CA LEU A 547 23.60 -14.30 16.65
C LEU A 547 23.89 -13.65 18.00
N GLU A 548 24.93 -14.14 18.68
CA GLU A 548 25.33 -13.70 20.02
C GLU A 548 25.69 -12.20 20.09
N LYS A 549 26.20 -11.63 18.99
CA LYS A 549 26.62 -10.22 18.93
C LYS A 549 25.46 -9.23 18.97
N GLY A 550 24.21 -9.70 18.83
CA GLY A 550 23.03 -8.85 18.97
C GLY A 550 22.69 -7.99 17.76
N TYR A 551 23.31 -8.19 16.60
CA TYR A 551 23.00 -7.46 15.36
C TYR A 551 23.06 -8.36 14.13
N PHE A 552 22.34 -7.96 13.09
CA PHE A 552 22.54 -8.41 11.72
C PHE A 552 23.47 -7.45 10.98
N HIS A 553 24.27 -7.94 10.05
CA HIS A 553 24.93 -7.11 9.05
C HIS A 553 23.91 -6.67 7.98
N VAL A 554 24.05 -5.47 7.44
CA VAL A 554 23.25 -5.01 6.30
C VAL A 554 23.87 -5.55 5.01
N ARG A 555 23.07 -6.20 4.16
CA ARG A 555 23.54 -6.70 2.86
C ARG A 555 23.85 -5.53 1.91
N GLY A 556 25.10 -5.38 1.49
CA GLY A 556 25.52 -4.41 0.48
C GLY A 556 25.29 -4.89 -0.96
N LYS A 557 25.56 -4.03 -1.96
CA LYS A 557 25.51 -4.37 -3.41
C LYS A 557 26.61 -5.35 -3.83
N THR A 558 27.75 -5.35 -3.15
CA THR A 558 28.87 -6.23 -3.50
C THR A 558 28.60 -7.61 -2.93
N LEU A 559 28.17 -8.54 -3.79
CA LEU A 559 28.17 -9.97 -3.53
C LEU A 559 29.60 -10.45 -3.30
N SER A 560 30.15 -10.26 -2.11
CA SER A 560 31.23 -11.11 -1.64
C SER A 560 30.56 -12.32 -1.00
N GLU A 561 30.65 -13.46 -1.69
CA GLU A 561 30.26 -14.80 -1.25
C GLU A 561 31.02 -15.20 0.03
N SER A 562 30.70 -14.58 1.16
CA SER A 562 31.07 -15.12 2.47
C SER A 562 29.96 -16.07 2.91
N ASN A 563 30.34 -17.31 3.21
CA ASN A 563 29.52 -18.49 3.53
C ASN A 563 28.51 -18.38 4.69
N ASP A 564 28.13 -17.19 5.16
CA ASP A 564 27.21 -17.01 6.29
C ASP A 564 26.02 -16.10 5.94
N SER A 565 25.16 -16.59 5.05
CA SER A 565 23.95 -15.88 4.60
C SER A 565 22.96 -15.55 5.72
N ALA A 566 23.09 -16.20 6.89
CA ALA A 566 22.26 -16.00 8.07
C ALA A 566 22.64 -14.75 8.90
N THR A 567 23.78 -14.12 8.61
CA THR A 567 24.21 -12.89 9.29
C THR A 567 23.80 -11.61 8.56
N TYR A 568 23.58 -11.67 7.24
CA TYR A 568 23.32 -10.50 6.39
C TYR A 568 21.83 -10.33 6.08
N PHE A 569 21.19 -9.38 6.77
CA PHE A 569 19.80 -9.06 6.56
C PHE A 569 19.60 -8.25 5.26
N PRO A 570 18.66 -8.66 4.38
CA PRO A 570 18.38 -7.99 3.11
C PRO A 570 17.48 -6.76 3.30
N VAL A 571 18.04 -5.65 3.80
CA VAL A 571 17.31 -4.38 3.89
C VAL A 571 16.91 -3.91 2.47
N PRO A 572 15.63 -3.59 2.22
CA PRO A 572 15.14 -3.46 0.84
C PRO A 572 15.35 -2.09 0.19
N TYR A 573 15.90 -1.12 0.93
CA TYR A 573 16.15 0.25 0.49
C TYR A 573 17.51 0.75 0.99
N ASP A 574 17.99 1.84 0.41
CA ASP A 574 19.35 2.33 0.64
C ASP A 574 19.54 2.91 2.04
N LEU A 575 20.73 2.69 2.60
CA LEU A 575 21.18 3.28 3.87
C LEU A 575 22.55 3.95 3.67
N PRO A 576 22.82 5.09 4.35
CA PRO A 576 21.90 5.87 5.18
C PRO A 576 20.75 6.49 4.36
N PRO A 577 19.56 6.72 4.95
CA PRO A 577 18.50 7.44 4.26
C PRO A 577 18.93 8.86 3.89
N GLU A 578 18.59 9.31 2.69
CA GLU A 578 18.88 10.69 2.24
C GLU A 578 17.80 11.65 2.75
N GLN A 579 18.18 12.68 3.50
CA GLN A 579 17.23 13.68 4.00
C GLN A 579 16.58 14.45 2.84
N TYR A 580 15.35 14.93 3.04
CA TYR A 580 14.71 15.84 2.10
C TYR A 580 15.57 17.10 1.88
N GLY A 581 15.74 17.51 0.62
CA GLY A 581 16.34 18.79 0.29
C GLY A 581 15.37 19.95 0.50
N ASN A 582 15.87 21.18 0.45
CA ASN A 582 15.09 22.39 0.74
C ASN A 582 13.86 22.60 -0.17
N LYS A 583 13.82 21.95 -1.34
CA LYS A 583 12.71 22.02 -2.31
C LYS A 583 11.81 20.80 -2.29
N ASP A 584 12.21 19.76 -1.56
CA ASP A 584 11.42 18.53 -1.46
C ASP A 584 10.19 18.77 -0.59
N GLN A 585 9.09 18.16 -1.01
CA GLN A 585 7.85 18.15 -0.26
C GLN A 585 7.39 16.71 -0.13
N PRO A 586 6.76 16.34 0.99
CA PRO A 586 6.14 15.03 1.10
C PRO A 586 5.00 14.92 0.09
N TRP A 587 4.77 13.73 -0.42
CA TRP A 587 3.53 13.46 -1.16
C TRP A 587 2.30 13.73 -0.27
N ILE A 588 1.34 14.48 -0.81
CA ILE A 588 0.04 14.76 -0.18
C ILE A 588 -1.02 14.44 -1.23
N TRP A 589 -1.81 13.40 -0.98
CA TRP A 589 -2.62 12.81 -2.04
C TRP A 589 -3.79 13.71 -2.50
N ASN A 590 -4.31 14.59 -1.64
CA ASN A 590 -5.52 15.37 -1.91
C ASN A 590 -5.27 16.85 -2.22
N ILE A 591 -4.10 17.19 -2.76
CA ILE A 591 -3.82 18.50 -3.37
C ILE A 591 -3.36 18.34 -4.82
N PRO A 592 -3.56 19.31 -5.71
CA PRO A 592 -3.11 19.21 -7.10
C PRO A 592 -1.59 19.36 -7.24
N TYR A 593 -1.01 18.64 -8.20
CA TYR A 593 0.35 18.82 -8.70
C TYR A 593 0.31 19.10 -10.20
N THR A 594 0.40 20.38 -10.56
CA THR A 594 0.24 20.89 -11.93
C THR A 594 1.49 21.57 -12.49
N ASN A 595 2.61 21.53 -11.76
CA ASN A 595 3.84 22.24 -12.15
C ASN A 595 4.74 21.44 -13.10
N ALA A 596 4.69 20.11 -13.07
CA ALA A 596 5.48 19.24 -13.94
C ALA A 596 4.72 17.92 -14.20
N PRO A 597 4.81 17.35 -15.41
CA PRO A 597 4.20 16.06 -15.69
C PRO A 597 4.93 14.91 -14.96
N ASP A 598 4.19 13.83 -14.74
CA ASP A 598 4.72 12.54 -14.33
C ASP A 598 5.35 11.75 -15.50
N THR A 599 5.87 10.55 -15.19
CA THR A 599 6.46 9.61 -16.16
C THR A 599 5.55 9.29 -17.36
N HIS A 600 4.23 9.50 -17.23
CA HIS A 600 3.24 9.23 -18.27
C HIS A 600 2.69 10.51 -18.93
N GLY A 601 3.31 11.67 -18.69
CA GLY A 601 2.90 12.96 -19.26
C GLY A 601 1.68 13.59 -18.59
N ASN A 602 1.29 13.11 -17.40
CA ASN A 602 0.05 13.50 -16.74
C ASN A 602 0.28 14.39 -15.52
N MET A 603 -0.76 15.14 -15.16
CA MET A 603 -0.84 15.97 -13.96
C MET A 603 -1.70 15.29 -12.90
N TRP A 604 -1.47 15.63 -11.63
CA TRP A 604 -2.31 15.18 -10.52
C TRP A 604 -3.33 16.24 -10.14
N VAL A 605 -4.62 15.93 -10.27
CA VAL A 605 -5.71 16.77 -9.76
C VAL A 605 -6.70 15.85 -9.05
N PRO A 606 -6.59 15.71 -7.72
CA PRO A 606 -7.47 14.86 -6.92
C PRO A 606 -8.80 15.60 -6.78
N SER A 607 -9.68 15.37 -7.76
CA SER A 607 -11.02 15.94 -7.85
C SER A 607 -11.93 15.50 -6.73
#